data_AF-A0A2G5UB69-F1
#
_entry.id   AF-A0A2G5UB69-F1
#
_cell.length_a   1.000
_cell.length_b   1.000
_cell.length_c   1.000
_cell.angle_alpha   90.00
_cell.angle_beta   90.00
_cell.angle_gamma   90.00
#
_symmetry.space_group_name_H-M   'P 1'
#
loop_
_entity.id
_entity.type
_entity.pdbx_description
1 polymer ?
#
loop_
_entity_poly.entity_id
_entity_poly.type
_entity_poly.pdbx_seq_one_letter_code
_entity_poly.pdbx_strand_id
1 'polypeptide(L)' 'MFFEDKTALAMLPLPGCEVKICGEKFTFSVRVGARRMYTLTAQDEEDQMKWMAILDLAANAHLKNQRNSGSEQSD' A
#
# COMPACT_ATOMS: atom_id res chain seq x y z
N MET A 1 -15.86 -5.57 -27.09
CA MET A 1 -16.63 -4.95 -26.00
C MET A 1 -15.80 -5.16 -24.74
N PHE A 2 -14.85 -4.26 -24.45
CA PHE A 2 -14.06 -4.34 -23.23
C PHE A 2 -14.94 -3.81 -22.10
N PHE A 3 -15.36 -4.68 -21.18
CA PHE A 3 -15.97 -4.21 -19.95
C PHE A 3 -14.92 -3.35 -19.25
N GLU A 4 -15.21 -2.07 -19.07
CA GLU A 4 -14.44 -1.22 -18.16
C GLU A 4 -14.66 -1.78 -16.75
N ASP A 5 -13.77 -2.66 -16.30
CA ASP A 5 -13.73 -3.15 -14.93
C ASP A 5 -13.41 -1.97 -14.01
N LYS A 6 -14.46 -1.25 -13.58
CA LYS A 6 -14.39 -0.11 -12.66
C LYS A 6 -14.23 -0.54 -11.20
N THR A 7 -14.12 -1.84 -10.94
CA THR A 7 -14.05 -2.39 -9.59
C THR A 7 -12.66 -2.95 -9.33
N ALA A 8 -12.02 -2.45 -8.27
CA ALA A 8 -10.76 -3.00 -7.81
C ALA A 8 -10.96 -4.44 -7.32
N LEU A 9 -10.17 -5.38 -7.87
CA LEU A 9 -10.22 -6.79 -7.46
C LEU A 9 -9.70 -7.01 -6.04
N ALA A 10 -8.80 -6.14 -5.57
CA ALA A 10 -8.26 -6.16 -4.22
C ALA A 10 -7.81 -4.75 -3.80
N MET A 11 -7.93 -4.47 -2.51
CA MET A 11 -7.48 -3.22 -1.89
C MET A 11 -6.58 -3.53 -0.70
N LEU A 12 -5.55 -2.71 -0.52
CA LEU A 12 -4.48 -2.87 0.45
C LEU A 12 -4.36 -1.57 1.28
N PRO A 13 -4.54 -1.60 2.61
CA PRO A 13 -4.22 -0.44 3.42
C PRO A 13 -2.70 -0.29 3.50
N LEU A 14 -2.20 0.84 3.01
CA LEU A 14 -0.78 1.15 2.95
C LEU A 14 -0.18 1.54 4.31
N PRO A 15 -0.82 2.33 5.18
CA PRO A 15 -0.21 2.75 6.44
C PRO A 15 0.24 1.57 7.30
N GLY A 16 1.53 1.56 7.67
CA GLY A 16 2.14 0.49 8.46
C GLY A 16 2.41 -0.81 7.72
N CYS A 17 2.37 -0.83 6.38
CA CYS A 17 2.80 -2.00 5.61
C CYS A 17 4.35 -2.10 5.55
N GLU A 18 4.87 -3.33 5.46
CA GLU A 18 6.30 -3.58 5.24
C GLU A 18 6.52 -4.01 3.78
N VAL A 19 7.46 -3.36 3.09
CA VAL A 19 7.87 -3.74 1.74
C VAL A 19 9.24 -4.44 1.80
N LYS A 20 9.38 -5.58 1.12
CA LYS A 20 10.66 -6.35 1.08
C LYS A 20 10.95 -6.85 -0.32
N ILE A 21 12.22 -6.73 -0.74
CA ILE A 21 12.73 -7.34 -1.98
C ILE A 21 12.69 -8.87 -1.82
N CYS A 22 12.23 -9.56 -2.86
CA CYS A 22 12.32 -11.00 -2.98
C CYS A 22 13.53 -11.36 -3.87
N GLY A 23 14.11 -12.55 -3.68
CA GLY A 23 15.22 -13.02 -4.51
C GLY A 23 14.84 -13.32 -5.97
N GLU A 24 13.56 -13.18 -6.31
CA GLU A 24 13.03 -13.37 -7.66
C GLU A 24 13.11 -12.07 -8.48
N LYS A 25 13.26 -12.21 -9.80
CA LYS A 25 13.47 -11.08 -10.71
C LYS A 25 12.30 -10.09 -10.63
N PHE A 26 12.62 -8.82 -10.37
CA PHE A 26 11.67 -7.70 -10.30
C PHE A 26 10.51 -7.91 -9.33
N THR A 27 10.68 -8.79 -8.34
CA THR A 27 9.62 -9.23 -7.44
C THR A 27 9.85 -8.70 -6.04
N PHE A 28 8.78 -8.23 -5.42
CA PHE A 28 8.78 -7.73 -4.05
C PHE A 28 7.52 -8.15 -3.32
N SER A 29 7.57 -8.11 -2.00
CA SER A 29 6.47 -8.48 -1.12
C SER A 29 6.01 -7.29 -0.30
N VAL A 30 4.70 -7.20 -0.11
CA VAL A 30 4.06 -6.18 0.73
C VAL A 30 3.28 -6.89 1.82
N ARG A 31 3.70 -6.69 3.07
CA ARG A 31 3.04 -7.25 4.25
C ARG A 31 2.16 -6.21 4.89
N VAL A 32 0.88 -6.53 5.09
CA VAL A 32 -0.08 -5.68 5.79
C VAL A 32 -0.49 -6.34 7.10
N GLY A 33 -0.06 -5.70 8.20
CA GLY A 33 -0.24 -6.20 9.55
C GLY A 33 0.32 -7.62 9.72
N ALA A 34 -0.31 -8.40 10.60
CA ALA A 34 0.19 -9.74 10.92
C ALA A 34 -0.20 -10.83 9.91
N ARG A 35 -1.25 -10.63 9.09
CA ARG A 35 -1.96 -11.74 8.41
C ARG A 35 -1.91 -11.72 6.88
N ARG A 36 -1.61 -10.60 6.23
CA ARG A 36 -1.66 -10.51 4.76
C ARG A 36 -0.29 -10.21 4.18
N MET A 37 0.12 -11.01 3.22
CA MET A 37 1.34 -10.82 2.43
C MET A 37 0.93 -10.92 0.96
N TYR A 38 1.34 -9.93 0.18
CA TYR A 38 1.12 -9.87 -1.26
C TYR A 38 2.48 -9.97 -1.93
N THR A 39 2.57 -10.78 -2.98
CA THR A 39 3.75 -10.86 -3.85
C THR A 39 3.41 -10.17 -5.15
N LEU A 40 4.21 -9.18 -5.53
CA LEU A 40 4.05 -8.39 -6.74
C LEU A 40 5.31 -8.51 -7.60
N THR A 41 5.12 -8.67 -8.91
CA THR A 41 6.19 -8.70 -9.89
C THR A 41 6.04 -7.52 -10.83
N ALA A 42 7.07 -6.67 -10.89
CA ALA A 42 7.14 -5.54 -11.79
C ALA A 42 7.65 -5.96 -13.17
N GLN A 43 7.49 -5.08 -14.16
CA GLN A 43 7.95 -5.31 -15.52
C GLN A 43 9.48 -5.29 -15.63
N ASP A 44 10.12 -4.36 -14.93
CA ASP A 44 11.56 -4.17 -14.92
C ASP A 44 12.06 -3.66 -13.55
N GLU A 45 13.38 -3.43 -13.47
CA GLU A 45 14.05 -2.96 -12.25
C GLU A 45 13.65 -1.53 -11.89
N GLU A 46 13.46 -0.65 -12.88
CA GLU A 46 13.13 0.75 -12.66
C GLU A 46 11.72 0.87 -12.04
N ASP A 47 10.76 0.13 -12.59
CA ASP A 47 9.40 0.04 -12.07
C ASP A 47 9.37 -0.60 -10.68
N GLN A 48 10.16 -1.64 -10.45
CA GLN A 48 10.30 -2.22 -9.12
C GLN A 48 10.74 -1.16 -8.09
N MET A 49 11.80 -0.41 -8.40
CA MET A 49 12.30 0.62 -7.49
C MET A 49 11.28 1.74 -7.24
N LYS A 50 10.57 2.19 -8.29
CA LYS A 50 9.50 3.21 -8.16
C LYS A 50 8.37 2.73 -7.27
N TRP A 51 7.87 1.51 -7.50
CA TRP A 51 6.78 0.94 -6.71
C TRP A 51 7.18 0.79 -5.24
N MET A 52 8.38 0.27 -4.97
CA MET A 52 8.88 0.13 -3.62
C MET A 52 9.00 1.49 -2.91
N ALA A 53 9.58 2.50 -3.57
CA ALA A 53 9.72 3.84 -2.98
C ALA A 53 8.37 4.48 -2.65
N ILE A 54 7.38 4.37 -3.54
CA ILE A 54 6.03 4.91 -3.32
C ILE A 54 5.33 4.17 -2.17
N LEU A 55 5.44 2.84 -2.12
CA LEU A 55 4.83 2.03 -1.07
C LEU A 55 5.47 2.29 0.30
N ASP A 56 6.79 2.43 0.37
CA ASP A 56 7.50 2.81 1.60
C ASP A 56 7.10 4.21 2.07
N LEU A 57 6.96 5.17 1.15
CA LEU A 57 6.49 6.51 1.49
C LEU A 57 5.04 6.47 2.02
N ALA A 58 4.16 5.73 1.36
CA ALA A 58 2.76 5.58 1.76
C ALA A 58 2.60 4.80 3.07
N ALA A 59 3.47 3.82 3.34
CA ALA A 59 3.50 3.07 4.59
C ALA A 59 3.82 3.96 5.78
N ASN A 60 4.74 4.89 5.58
CA ASN A 60 5.19 5.84 6.59
C ASN A 60 4.36 7.13 6.62
N ALA A 61 3.31 7.25 5.79
CA ALA A 61 2.39 8.37 5.85
C ALA A 61 1.54 8.26 7.13
N HIS A 62 2.08 8.72 8.26
CA HIS A 62 1.34 8.89 9.50
C HIS A 62 0.11 9.74 9.19
N LEU A 63 -1.08 9.18 9.45
CA LEU A 63 -2.36 9.87 9.38
C LEU A 63 -2.34 11.08 10.33
N LYS A 64 -1.80 12.22 9.88
CA LYS A 64 -1.83 13.50 10.59
C LYS A 64 -3.26 14.02 10.82
N ASN A 65 -4.29 13.30 10.38
CA ASN A 65 -5.70 13.73 10.44
C ASN A 65 -6.54 13.14 11.58
N GLN A 66 -5.97 12.44 12.57
CA GLN A 66 -6.74 11.97 13.74
C GLN A 66 -6.64 12.88 14.99
N ARG A 67 -6.69 14.20 14.83
CA ARG A 67 -6.89 15.13 15.95
C ARG A 67 -7.62 16.42 15.53
N ASN A 68 -8.84 16.31 14.97
CA ASN A 68 -9.87 17.33 15.20
C ASN A 68 -11.28 16.83 14.83
N SER A 69 -11.79 15.84 15.57
CA SER A 69 -13.20 15.43 15.47
C SER A 69 -13.65 14.92 16.84
N GLY A 70 -13.69 15.81 17.82
CA GLY A 70 -14.11 15.44 19.17
C GLY A 70 -14.01 16.57 20.18
N SER A 71 -14.87 17.58 20.05
CA SER A 71 -15.50 18.27 21.18
C SER A 71 -16.42 19.38 20.68
N GLU A 72 -17.61 19.02 20.19
CA GLU A 72 -18.80 19.86 20.42
C GLU A 72 -19.65 19.07 21.42
N GLN A 73 -19.34 19.31 22.69
CA GLN A 73 -20.10 18.83 23.84
C GLN A 73 -21.23 19.84 24.05
N SER A 74 -22.46 19.35 23.95
CA SER A 74 -23.71 20.05 24.28
C SER A 74 -23.74 20.52 25.73
N ASP A 75 -24.08 21.80 25.95
CA ASP A 75 -25.19 22.27 26.80
C ASP A 75 -25.48 23.76 26.50
#